data_AF-A0A934SMB3-F1
#
_entry.id   AF-A0A934SMB3-F1
#
_cell.length_a   1.000
_cell.length_b   1.000
_cell.length_c   1.000
_cell.angle_alpha   90.00
_cell.angle_beta   90.00
_cell.angle_gamma   90.00
#
_symmetry.space_group_name_H-M   'P 1'
#
loop_
_entity.id
_entity.type
_entity.pdbx_description
1 polymer ?
#
loop_
_entity_poly.entity_id
_entity_poly.type
_entity_poly.pdbx_seq_one_letter_code
_entity_poly.pdbx_strand_id
1 'polypeptide(L)'
;MTDTPDTMPSAAIEPPCALSSTRLLFTSTTRFYTAALDRDLFGQWSVTRSWGSTRNGQGGGRVSVVTSFEAGMAMLGVIRKRRERCGYRLQGA
;
A
#
# COMPACT_ATOMS: atom_id res chain seq x y z
N MET A 1 37.91 -32.67 18.76
CA MET A 1 37.67 -31.22 18.81
C MET A 1 37.03 -30.86 17.48
N THR A 2 35.70 -31.02 17.41
CA THR A 2 34.91 -30.85 16.19
C THR A 2 34.44 -29.40 16.13
N ASP A 3 35.12 -28.58 15.34
CA ASP A 3 34.63 -27.26 14.94
C ASP A 3 33.93 -27.38 13.60
N THR A 4 32.59 -27.38 13.62
CA THR A 4 31.70 -26.88 12.57
C THR A 4 30.36 -26.67 13.30
N PRO A 5 29.77 -25.46 13.28
CA PRO A 5 29.42 -24.83 12.02
C PRO A 5 29.61 -23.31 11.92
N ASP A 6 30.06 -22.89 10.74
CA ASP A 6 29.70 -21.62 10.11
C ASP A 6 28.19 -21.60 9.80
N THR A 7 27.36 -21.74 10.84
CA THR A 7 25.97 -21.30 10.81
C THR A 7 26.03 -19.81 11.05
N MET A 8 26.24 -19.06 9.97
CA MET A 8 25.81 -17.68 9.92
C MET A 8 24.33 -17.67 10.33
N PRO A 9 23.93 -16.97 11.40
CA PRO A 9 22.52 -16.82 11.67
C PRO A 9 21.99 -15.99 10.51
N SER A 10 21.10 -16.60 9.73
CA SER A 10 20.12 -15.93 8.88
C SER A 10 19.14 -15.15 9.78
N ALA A 11 19.69 -14.31 10.66
CA ALA A 11 18.99 -13.40 11.51
C ALA A 11 18.85 -12.10 10.71
N ALA A 12 17.61 -11.82 10.34
CA ALA A 12 17.11 -10.47 10.17
C ALA A 12 17.63 -9.67 8.96
N ILE A 13 17.38 -10.16 7.75
CA ILE A 13 16.69 -9.27 6.79
C ILE A 13 15.18 -9.49 6.98
N GLU A 14 14.72 -9.26 8.20
CA GLU A 14 13.35 -8.81 8.36
C GLU A 14 13.38 -7.39 7.79
N PRO A 15 12.59 -7.05 6.75
CA PRO A 15 12.39 -5.64 6.49
C PRO A 15 11.84 -5.06 7.81
N PRO A 16 12.49 -4.06 8.42
CA PRO A 16 11.86 -3.40 9.55
C PRO A 16 10.50 -2.91 9.02
N CYS A 17 9.40 -3.37 9.63
CA CYS A 17 8.01 -2.97 9.30
C CYS A 17 7.24 -3.81 8.24
N ALA A 18 7.28 -5.14 8.25
CA ALA A 18 6.52 -5.96 7.29
C ALA A 18 4.97 -6.03 7.43
N LEU A 19 4.30 -5.29 8.33
CA LEU A 19 2.85 -5.44 8.57
C LEU A 19 2.01 -4.16 8.62
N SER A 20 2.61 -2.97 8.48
CA SER A 20 1.87 -1.68 8.65
C SER A 20 1.37 -1.08 7.34
N SER A 21 1.66 -1.71 6.19
CA SER A 21 1.27 -1.20 4.87
C SER A 21 -0.23 -1.43 4.68
N THR A 22 -1.02 -0.36 4.74
CA THR A 22 -2.48 -0.44 4.59
C THR A 22 -2.84 -0.22 3.13
N ARG A 23 -3.45 -1.21 2.48
CA ARG A 23 -3.89 -1.12 1.09
C ARG A 23 -5.40 -1.29 0.97
N LEU A 24 -6.03 -0.38 0.24
CA LEU A 24 -7.42 -0.42 -0.15
C LEU A 24 -7.52 -0.67 -1.66
N LEU A 25 -8.20 -1.75 -2.04
CA LEU A 25 -8.54 -2.03 -3.43
C LEU A 25 -10.00 -1.67 -3.66
N PHE A 26 -10.28 -0.98 -4.74
CA PHE A 26 -11.62 -0.59 -5.16
C PHE A 26 -11.85 -1.07 -6.57
N THR A 27 -13.01 -1.69 -6.80
CA THR A 27 -13.42 -2.15 -8.12
C THR A 27 -14.77 -1.58 -8.51
N SER A 28 -14.92 -1.35 -9.80
CA SER A 28 -16.17 -1.03 -10.47
C SER A 28 -16.28 -1.90 -11.72
N THR A 29 -17.37 -1.77 -12.47
CA THR A 29 -17.66 -2.61 -13.64
C THR A 29 -16.56 -2.56 -14.71
N THR A 30 -15.88 -1.42 -14.85
CA THR A 30 -14.89 -1.19 -15.92
C THR A 30 -13.55 -0.62 -15.45
N ARG A 31 -13.40 -0.36 -14.15
CA ARG A 31 -12.23 0.32 -13.58
C ARG A 31 -11.84 -0.29 -12.24
N PHE A 32 -10.55 -0.31 -11.99
CA PHE A 32 -9.99 -0.57 -10.67
C PHE A 32 -9.27 0.67 -10.15
N TYR A 33 -9.23 0.80 -8.84
CA TYR A 33 -8.52 1.86 -8.15
C TYR A 33 -7.90 1.28 -6.90
N THR A 34 -6.64 1.57 -6.65
CA THR A 34 -5.89 1.07 -5.49
C THR A 34 -5.30 2.26 -4.75
N ALA A 35 -5.38 2.26 -3.43
CA ALA A 35 -4.67 3.20 -2.58
C ALA A 35 -3.88 2.42 -1.53
N ALA A 36 -2.59 2.65 -1.44
CA ALA A 36 -1.72 2.02 -0.44
C ALA A 36 -1.02 3.12 0.35
N LEU A 37 -1.05 3.01 1.67
CA LEU A 37 -0.23 3.77 2.59
C LEU A 37 0.97 2.92 2.95
N ASP A 38 2.15 3.39 2.59
CA ASP A 38 3.40 2.69 2.83
C ASP A 38 4.45 3.64 3.40
N ARG A 39 5.42 3.07 4.13
CA ARG A 39 6.55 3.83 4.68
C ARG A 39 7.76 3.62 3.79
N ASP A 40 8.30 4.72 3.28
CA ASP A 40 9.52 4.72 2.49
C ASP A 40 10.75 4.37 3.35
N LEU A 41 11.86 4.01 2.70
CA LEU A 41 13.12 3.61 3.32
C LEU A 41 13.71 4.71 4.22
N PHE A 42 13.41 5.97 3.93
CA PHE A 42 13.79 7.13 4.75
C PHE A 42 12.85 7.39 5.94
N GLY A 43 11.92 6.48 6.18
CA GLY A 43 10.94 6.56 7.25
C GLY A 43 9.79 7.53 7.00
N GLN A 44 9.69 8.12 5.81
CA GLN A 44 8.60 8.99 5.39
C GLN A 44 7.37 8.17 5.01
N TRP A 45 6.17 8.70 5.28
CA TRP A 45 4.95 8.03 4.87
C TRP A 45 4.53 8.50 3.47
N SER A 46 4.03 7.58 2.65
CA SER A 46 3.56 7.90 1.32
C SER A 46 2.26 7.16 1.01
N VAL A 47 1.31 7.88 0.41
CA VAL A 47 0.07 7.31 -0.10
C VAL A 47 0.21 7.18 -1.60
N THR A 48 0.37 5.94 -2.07
CA THR A 48 0.40 5.59 -3.48
C THR A 48 -1.01 5.28 -3.96
N ARG A 49 -1.47 6.00 -4.97
CA ARG A 49 -2.77 5.80 -5.61
C ARG A 49 -2.55 5.35 -7.03
N SER A 50 -3.21 4.29 -7.44
CA SER A 50 -3.15 3.79 -8.81
C SER A 50 -4.57 3.54 -9.31
N TRP A 51 -4.82 3.80 -10.58
CA TRP A 51 -6.11 3.53 -11.20
C TRP A 51 -5.92 3.03 -12.61
N GLY A 52 -6.87 2.22 -13.07
CA GLY A 52 -6.83 1.68 -14.42
C GLY A 52 -8.20 1.26 -14.92
N SER A 53 -8.29 1.12 -16.23
CA SER A 53 -9.39 0.45 -16.90
C SER A 53 -9.14 -1.06 -16.91
N THR A 54 -10.15 -1.86 -16.59
CA THR A 54 -10.08 -3.31 -16.75
C THR A 54 -10.16 -3.75 -18.22
N ARG A 55 -10.50 -2.83 -19.13
CA ARG A 55 -10.66 -3.12 -20.57
C ARG A 55 -9.49 -2.70 -21.44
N ASN A 56 -8.88 -1.54 -21.19
CA ASN A 56 -7.99 -0.91 -22.19
C ASN A 56 -6.56 -0.67 -21.71
N GLY A 57 -6.12 -1.25 -20.59
CA GLY A 57 -4.74 -1.08 -20.07
C GLY A 57 -4.35 0.35 -19.68
N GLN A 58 -5.20 1.34 -19.98
CA GLN A 58 -5.01 2.73 -19.60
C GLN A 58 -5.17 2.88 -18.10
N GLY A 59 -4.17 3.52 -17.49
CA GLY A 59 -4.14 3.78 -16.07
C GLY A 59 -3.20 4.91 -15.74
N GLY A 60 -3.22 5.31 -14.47
CA GLY A 60 -2.34 6.31 -13.93
C GLY A 60 -2.02 6.01 -12.47
N GLY A 61 -0.90 6.56 -12.02
CA GLY A 61 -0.48 6.50 -10.63
C GLY A 61 -0.22 7.90 -10.11
N ARG A 62 -0.47 8.13 -8.82
CA ARG A 62 -0.03 9.32 -8.12
C ARG A 62 0.39 8.96 -6.70
N VAL A 63 1.64 9.25 -6.39
CA VAL A 63 2.18 9.18 -5.04
C VAL A 63 1.96 10.51 -4.35
N SER A 64 1.70 10.48 -3.04
CA SER A 64 1.59 11.69 -2.22
C SER A 64 2.27 11.42 -0.89
N VAL A 65 3.34 12.18 -0.64
CA VAL A 65 4.08 12.10 0.62
C VAL A 65 3.21 12.71 1.72
N VAL A 66 3.13 12.03 2.85
CA VAL A 66 2.39 12.45 4.04
C VAL A 66 3.34 12.44 5.23
N THR A 67 3.12 13.37 6.15
CA THR A 67 4.02 13.61 7.28
C THR A 67 3.88 12.57 8.39
N SER A 68 2.75 11.85 8.46
CA SER A 68 2.51 10.84 9.48
C SER A 68 1.59 9.71 9.00
N PHE A 69 1.63 8.59 9.71
CA PHE A 69 0.72 7.45 9.49
C PHE A 69 -0.74 7.87 9.64
N GLU A 70 -1.07 8.63 10.68
CA GLU A 70 -2.43 9.10 10.94
C GLU A 70 -2.95 10.00 9.81
N ALA A 71 -2.12 10.90 9.29
CA ALA A 71 -2.46 11.72 8.13
C ALA A 71 -2.70 10.85 6.88
N GLY A 72 -1.87 9.80 6.70
CA GLY A 72 -2.07 8.80 5.65
C GLY A 72 -3.38 8.03 5.78
N MET A 73 -3.71 7.58 6.99
CA MET A 73 -4.97 6.88 7.30
C MET A 73 -6.19 7.77 7.11
N ALA A 74 -6.12 9.04 7.55
CA ALA A 74 -7.16 10.03 7.29
C ALA A 74 -7.37 10.22 5.78
N MET A 75 -6.28 10.29 5.00
CA MET A 75 -6.33 10.39 3.54
C MET A 75 -6.96 9.14 2.92
N LEU A 76 -6.61 7.93 3.38
CA LEU A 76 -7.23 6.68 2.95
C LEU A 76 -8.74 6.67 3.25
N GLY A 77 -9.16 7.15 4.43
CA GLY A 77 -10.57 7.27 4.81
C GLY A 77 -11.34 8.23 3.90
N VAL A 78 -10.75 9.38 3.55
CA VAL A 78 -11.33 10.34 2.59
C VAL A 78 -11.44 9.72 1.19
N ILE A 79 -10.40 9.02 0.73
CA ILE A 79 -10.41 8.31 -0.55
C ILE A 79 -11.51 7.26 -0.56
N ARG A 80 -11.63 6.46 0.50
CA ARG A 80 -12.67 5.42 0.64
C ARG A 80 -14.07 6.02 0.49
N LYS A 81 -14.42 7.01 1.32
CA LYS A 81 -15.73 7.67 1.27
C LYS A 81 -16.03 8.27 -0.11
N ARG A 82 -15.02 8.91 -0.73
CA ARG A 82 -15.18 9.49 -2.07
C ARG A 82 -15.43 8.43 -3.14
N ARG A 83 -14.71 7.31 -3.09
CA ARG A 83 -14.83 6.22 -4.08
C ARG A 83 -16.13 5.45 -3.92
N GLU A 84 -16.56 5.18 -2.68
CA GLU A 84 -17.88 4.61 -2.38
C GLU A 84 -19.01 5.46 -2.98
N ARG A 85 -18.97 6.79 -2.78
CA ARG A 85 -19.96 7.72 -3.39
C ARG A 85 -19.95 7.71 -4.92
N CYS A 86 -18.81 7.42 -5.55
CA CYS A 86 -18.70 7.30 -7.00
C CYS A 86 -19.09 5.90 -7.53
N GLY A 87 -19.62 5.01 -6.69
CA GLY A 87 -20.07 3.67 -7.09
C GLY A 87 -18.94 2.63 -7.18
N TYR A 88 -17.79 2.89 -6.58
CA TYR A 88 -16.76 1.87 -6.40
C TYR A 88 -17.06 1.03 -5.16
N ARG A 89 -16.76 -0.27 -5.24
CA ARG A 89 -16.85 -1.19 -4.10
C ARG A 89 -15.46 -1.47 -3.56
N LEU A 90 -15.29 -1.36 -2.24
CA LEU A 90 -14.06 -1.77 -1.57
C LEU A 90 -13.94 -3.30 -1.61
N GLN A 91 -12.75 -3.78 -1.92
CA GLN A 91 -12.38 -5.19 -2.00
C GLN A 91 -11.39 -5.47 -0.87
N GLY A 92 -11.71 -6.43 0.00
CA GLY A 92 -10.85 -6.83 1.13
C GLY A 92 -10.77 -5.77 2.22
N ALA A 93 -11.86 -5.63 2.99
CA ALA A 93 -11.81 -5.08 4.35
C ALA A 93 -11.66 -6.24 5.35
#